data_AF-A0A077XSI6-F1
#
_entry.id   AF-A0A077XSI6-F1
#
_cell.length_a   1.000
_cell.length_b   1.000
_cell.length_c   1.000
_cell.angle_alpha   90.00
_cell.angle_beta   90.00
_cell.angle_gamma   90.00
#
_symmetry.space_group_name_H-M   'P 1'
#
loop_
_entity.id
_entity.type
_entity.pdbx_description
1 polymer ?
#
loop_
_entity_poly.entity_id
_entity_poly.type
_entity_poly.pdbx_seq_one_letter_code
_entity_poly.pdbx_strand_id
1 'polypeptide(L)'
;MGVQVVYLTDDEDDERWRKSNHLIGLGSNSYLLNVTDRDFIKNSYDVVATPRYLWIDPKTRAIIELVGADPTLPDFMKKLKNKL
;
A
#
# COMPACT_ATOMS: atom_id res chain seq x y z
N MET A 1 17.20 -9.82 -0.61
CA MET A 1 16.74 -8.44 -0.32
C MET A 1 15.59 -8.14 -1.28
N GLY A 2 14.36 -8.19 -0.78
CA GLY A 2 13.16 -7.93 -1.59
C GLY A 2 12.31 -6.86 -0.91
N VAL A 3 11.54 -6.12 -1.71
CA VAL A 3 10.51 -5.22 -1.20
C VAL A 3 9.28 -6.06 -0.88
N GLN A 4 8.80 -5.99 0.36
CA GLN A 4 7.50 -6.56 0.72
C GLN A 4 6.42 -5.53 0.40
N VAL A 5 5.42 -5.94 -0.37
CA VAL A 5 4.26 -5.09 -0.71
C VAL A 5 3.09 -5.52 0.16
N VAL A 6 2.44 -4.56 0.80
CA VAL A 6 1.19 -4.74 1.54
C VAL A 6 0.13 -3.86 0.87
N TYR A 7 -1.00 -4.46 0.54
CA TYR A 7 -2.13 -3.81 -0.09
C TYR A 7 -3.18 -3.51 0.96
N LEU A 8 -3.57 -2.24 1.07
CA LEU A 8 -4.67 -1.79 1.91
C LEU A 8 -5.78 -1.31 0.99
N THR A 9 -7.00 -1.82 1.16
CA THR A 9 -8.17 -1.39 0.37
C THR A 9 -9.21 -0.73 1.26
N ASP A 10 -9.88 0.28 0.71
CA ASP A 10 -11.04 0.94 1.31
C ASP A 10 -12.38 0.42 0.75
N ASP A 11 -12.36 -0.72 0.06
CA ASP A 11 -13.56 -1.43 -0.40
C ASP A 11 -14.64 -1.49 0.69
N GLU A 12 -15.89 -1.27 0.32
CA GLU A 12 -17.03 -1.31 1.24
C GLU A 12 -17.65 -2.71 1.34
N ASP A 13 -17.37 -3.57 0.37
CA ASP A 13 -17.95 -4.90 0.22
C ASP A 13 -16.87 -5.98 0.42
N ASP A 14 -16.96 -6.68 1.57
CA ASP A 14 -16.04 -7.75 1.94
C ASP A 14 -16.09 -8.94 0.95
N GLU A 15 -17.26 -9.33 0.45
CA GLU A 15 -17.35 -10.43 -0.51
C GLU A 15 -16.71 -10.06 -1.85
N ARG A 16 -16.98 -8.84 -2.32
CA ARG A 16 -16.38 -8.32 -3.56
C ARG A 16 -14.86 -8.25 -3.42
N TRP A 17 -14.36 -7.74 -2.30
CA TRP A 17 -12.92 -7.68 -2.03
C TRP A 17 -12.32 -9.09 -1.99
N ARG A 18 -12.90 -10.04 -1.26
CA ARG A 18 -12.39 -11.42 -1.19
C ARG A 18 -12.30 -12.09 -2.55
N LYS A 19 -13.34 -11.95 -3.38
CA LYS A 19 -13.36 -12.50 -4.75
C LYS A 19 -12.23 -11.90 -5.57
N SER A 20 -12.09 -10.58 -5.59
CA SER A 20 -11.01 -9.89 -6.29
C SER A 20 -9.64 -10.34 -5.78
N ASN A 21 -9.41 -10.30 -4.46
CA ASN A 21 -8.15 -10.69 -3.81
C ASN A 21 -7.71 -12.11 -4.21
N HIS A 22 -8.66 -13.04 -4.30
CA HIS A 22 -8.40 -14.40 -4.77
C HIS A 22 -8.08 -14.44 -6.27
N LEU A 23 -8.89 -13.77 -7.10
CA LEU A 23 -8.72 -13.76 -8.56
C LEU A 23 -7.37 -13.21 -9.01
N ILE A 24 -6.89 -12.13 -8.38
CA ILE A 24 -5.61 -11.50 -8.72
C ILE A 24 -4.43 -12.01 -7.88
N GLY A 25 -4.65 -13.02 -7.02
CA GLY A 25 -3.58 -13.73 -6.33
C GLY A 25 -2.79 -12.89 -5.30
N LEU A 26 -3.39 -11.84 -4.74
CA LEU A 26 -2.71 -10.98 -3.76
C LEU A 26 -2.54 -11.67 -2.38
N GLY A 27 -3.38 -12.66 -2.08
CA GLY A 27 -3.23 -13.54 -0.93
C GLY A 27 -3.28 -12.81 0.42
N SER A 28 -2.37 -13.18 1.34
CA SER A 28 -2.31 -12.67 2.72
C SER A 28 -1.67 -11.29 2.84
N ASN A 29 -1.23 -10.69 1.73
CA ASN A 29 -0.65 -9.35 1.72
C ASN A 29 -1.70 -8.27 1.41
N SER A 30 -2.98 -8.63 1.25
CA SER A 30 -4.08 -7.69 1.08
C SER A 30 -4.97 -7.64 2.32
N TYR A 31 -5.35 -6.42 2.72
CA TYR A 31 -6.15 -6.17 3.91
C TYR A 31 -7.29 -5.21 3.58
N LEU A 32 -8.50 -5.64 3.92
CA LEU A 32 -9.68 -4.78 3.95
C LEU A 32 -9.64 -3.92 5.20
N LEU A 33 -9.60 -2.60 5.03
CA LEU A 33 -9.60 -1.67 6.15
C LEU A 33 -10.99 -1.62 6.80
N ASN A 34 -11.04 -1.61 8.13
CA ASN A 34 -12.25 -1.23 8.84
C ASN A 34 -12.49 0.29 8.70
N VAL A 35 -13.67 0.77 9.12
CA VAL A 35 -14.07 2.18 8.98
C VAL A 35 -13.07 3.13 9.65
N THR A 36 -12.66 2.83 10.89
CA THR A 36 -11.73 3.67 11.65
C THR A 36 -10.36 3.78 10.97
N ASP A 37 -9.83 2.67 10.47
CA ASP A 37 -8.53 2.64 9.81
C ASP A 37 -8.57 3.34 8.43
N ARG A 38 -9.70 3.25 7.70
CA ARG A 38 -9.89 4.01 6.46
C ARG A 38 -9.81 5.51 6.72
N ASP A 39 -10.55 6.00 7.71
CA ASP A 39 -10.58 7.42 8.05
C ASP A 39 -9.21 7.89 8.53
N PHE A 40 -8.54 7.08 9.35
CA PHE A 40 -7.19 7.39 9.81
C PHE A 40 -6.20 7.51 8.64
N ILE A 41 -6.17 6.54 7.73
CA ILE A 41 -5.25 6.54 6.58
C ILE A 41 -5.52 7.70 5.64
N LYS A 42 -6.79 7.96 5.29
CA LYS A 42 -7.16 9.05 4.37
C LYS A 42 -6.72 10.41 4.89
N ASN A 43 -6.98 10.66 6.18
CA ASN A 43 -6.69 11.95 6.81
C ASN A 43 -5.22 12.11 7.19
N SER A 44 -4.57 11.08 7.72
CA SER A 44 -3.20 11.17 8.24
C SER A 44 -2.15 11.12 7.15
N TYR A 45 -2.45 10.51 6.00
CA TYR A 45 -1.52 10.34 4.89
C TYR A 45 -1.92 11.06 3.61
N ASP A 46 -2.93 11.93 3.67
CA ASP A 46 -3.43 12.74 2.56
C ASP A 46 -3.73 11.90 1.30
N VAL A 47 -4.45 10.78 1.51
CA VAL A 47 -4.83 9.87 0.42
C VAL A 47 -6.11 10.38 -0.23
N VAL A 48 -5.94 11.27 -1.21
CA VAL A 48 -7.05 11.87 -1.97
C VAL A 48 -7.55 10.95 -3.11
N ALA A 49 -6.67 10.10 -3.64
CA ALA A 49 -6.98 9.15 -4.72
C ALA A 49 -6.15 7.87 -4.61
N THR A 50 -6.70 6.77 -5.11
CA THR A 50 -6.05 5.45 -5.19
C THR A 50 -5.66 5.12 -6.64
N PRO A 51 -4.60 4.30 -6.87
CA PRO A 51 -3.69 3.77 -5.86
C PRO A 51 -2.72 4.83 -5.32
N ARG A 52 -2.31 4.67 -4.06
CA ARG A 52 -1.30 5.49 -3.40
C ARG A 52 -0.24 4.60 -2.76
N TYR A 53 1.02 4.98 -2.89
CA TYR A 53 2.15 4.19 -2.41
C TYR A 53 2.84 4.88 -1.23
N LEU A 54 2.84 4.18 -0.10
CA LEU A 54 3.51 4.56 1.15
C LEU A 54 4.78 3.73 1.29
N TRP A 55 5.92 4.38 1.47
CA TRP A 55 7.20 3.70 1.68
C TRP A 55 7.56 3.74 3.15
N ILE A 56 7.84 2.56 3.69
CA ILE A 56 8.09 2.37 5.12
C ILE A 56 9.42 1.65 5.27
N ASP A 57 10.28 2.13 6.16
CA ASP A 57 11.46 1.38 6.59
C ASP A 57 11.00 0.19 7.45
N PRO A 58 11.24 -1.05 7.04
CA PRO A 58 10.76 -2.22 7.77
C PRO A 58 11.38 -2.36 9.16
N LYS A 59 12.54 -1.74 9.44
CA LYS A 59 13.21 -1.81 10.75
C LYS A 59 12.63 -0.81 11.73
N THR A 60 12.48 0.44 11.30
CA THR A 60 12.06 1.54 12.18
C THR A 60 10.57 1.81 12.12
N ARG A 61 9.87 1.30 11.09
CA ARG A 61 8.48 1.61 10.73
C ARG A 61 8.25 3.08 10.42
N ALA A 62 9.32 3.85 10.23
CA ALA A 62 9.23 5.23 9.80
C ALA A 62 8.76 5.30 8.34
N ILE A 63 7.92 6.30 8.05
CA ILE A 63 7.53 6.60 6.68
C ILE A 63 8.70 7.31 6.00
N ILE A 64 9.20 6.70 4.95
CA ILE A 64 10.24 7.25 4.08
C ILE A 64 9.61 8.22 3.07
N GLU A 65 8.44 7.86 2.52
CA GLU A 65 7.76 8.66 1.51
C GLU A 65 6.25 8.42 1.50
N LEU A 66 5.45 9.49 1.49
CA LEU A 66 3.98 9.45 1.47
C LEU A 66 3.37 9.33 0.05
N VAL A 67 4.17 9.63 -0.97
CA VAL A 67 3.77 9.64 -2.39
C VAL A 67 4.85 8.97 -3.23
N GLY A 68 5.27 7.78 -2.84
CA GLY A 68 6.43 7.22 -3.51
C GLY A 68 6.11 6.57 -4.84
N ALA A 69 7.18 6.17 -5.51
CA ALA A 69 7.12 5.62 -6.84
C ALA A 69 6.32 4.30 -6.86
N ASP A 70 5.64 4.05 -7.98
CA ASP A 70 4.96 2.77 -8.21
C ASP A 70 6.00 1.63 -8.26
N PRO A 71 5.86 0.58 -7.44
CA PRO A 71 6.79 -0.55 -7.39
C PRO A 71 6.84 -1.38 -8.67
N THR A 72 5.83 -1.28 -9.53
CA THR A 72 5.73 -2.02 -10.79
C THR A 72 6.50 -1.35 -11.93
N LEU A 73 6.95 -0.10 -11.76
CA LEU A 73 7.69 0.62 -12.80
C LEU A 73 9.16 0.19 -12.86
N PRO A 74 9.78 0.09 -14.06
CA PRO A 74 11.17 -0.36 -14.22
C PRO A 74 12.20 0.46 -13.43
N ASP A 75 11.98 1.77 -13.31
CA ASP A 75 12.88 2.70 -12.62
C ASP A 75 12.69 2.73 -11.09
N PHE A 76 11.78 1.91 -10.55
CA PHE A 76 11.44 1.89 -9.14
C PHE A 76 12.67 1.72 -8.24
N MET A 77 13.46 0.67 -8.48
CA MET A 77 14.64 0.35 -7.66
C MET A 77 15.71 1.46 -7.72
N LYS A 78 15.78 2.20 -8.84
CA LYS A 78 16.69 3.33 -8.99
C LYS A 78 16.26 4.53 -8.14
N LYS A 79 14.96 4.81 -8.08
CA LYS A 79 14.41 5.87 -7.21
C LYS A 79 14.57 5.54 -5.73
N LEU A 80 14.36 4.28 -5.34
CA LEU A 80 14.47 3.85 -3.95
C LEU A 80 15.91 3.95 -3.42
N LYS A 81 16.91 3.52 -4.22
CA LYS A 81 18.34 3.59 -3.82
C LYS A 81 18.87 5.00 -3.55
N ASN A 82 18.22 6.03 -4.10
CA ASN A 82 18.64 7.42 -3.88
C ASN A 82 18.02 8.01 -2.60
N LYS A 83 17.09 7.31 -1.94
CA LYS A 83 16.34 7.77 -0.77
C LYS A 83 16.63 6.95 0.51
N LEU A 84 17.25 5.77 0.37
CA LEU A 84 17.74 4.91 1.45
C LEU A 84 19.25 5.13 1.63
#